data_AF-A0A1S2LFC6-F1
#
_entry.id   AF-A0A1S2LFC6-F1
#
_cell.length_a   1.000
_cell.length_b   1.000
_cell.length_c   1.000
_cell.angle_alpha   90.00
_cell.angle_beta   90.00
_cell.angle_gamma   90.00
#
_symmetry.space_group_name_H-M   'P 1'
#
loop_
_entity.id
_entity.type
_entity.pdbx_description
1 polymer ?
#
loop_
_entity_poly.entity_id
_entity_poly.type
_entity_poly.pdbx_seq_one_letter_code
_entity_poly.pdbx_strand_id
1 'polypeptide(L)' 'MNYYINQTINIHTLRVDGVTNSSVLQIGSSGVIKALANLYNTGDFVEPAPEIDEPVAPTPVIPLAPPAGAMPPVSP' A
#
# COMPACT_ATOMS: atom_id res chain seq x y z
N MET A 1 24.75 -18.50 23.58
CA MET A 1 25.19 -17.16 24.04
C MET A 1 24.02 -16.54 24.78
N ASN A 2 24.17 -16.17 26.06
CA ASN A 2 23.09 -15.58 26.85
C ASN A 2 23.22 -14.05 26.83
N TYR A 3 22.17 -13.35 26.40
CA TYR A 3 22.13 -11.90 26.37
C TYR A 3 21.21 -11.39 27.48
N TYR A 4 21.74 -10.51 28.33
CA TYR A 4 20.96 -9.83 29.36
C TYR A 4 20.94 -8.35 29.02
N ILE A 5 19.74 -7.85 28.68
CA ILE A 5 19.57 -6.48 28.20
C ILE A 5 18.59 -5.80 29.13
N ASN A 6 19.06 -4.78 29.84
CA ASN A 6 18.22 -3.88 30.63
C ASN A 6 18.16 -2.53 29.91
N GLN A 7 16.98 -2.13 29.45
CA GLN A 7 16.77 -0.88 28.73
C GLN A 7 15.62 -0.11 29.35
N THR A 8 15.89 1.14 29.73
CA THR A 8 14.87 2.12 30.09
C THR A 8 14.84 3.17 28.99
N ILE A 9 13.77 3.18 28.20
CA ILE A 9 13.63 4.06 27.04
C ILE A 9 12.46 4.99 27.30
N ASN A 10 12.75 6.29 27.48
CA ASN A 10 11.74 7.32 27.72
C ASN A 10 11.61 8.19 26.46
N ILE A 11 10.56 7.95 25.68
CA ILE A 11 10.26 8.72 24.47
C ILE A 11 9.06 9.61 24.77
N HIS A 12 9.27 10.93 24.70
CA HIS A 12 8.22 11.92 24.95
C HIS A 12 7.34 12.15 23.72
N THR A 13 7.95 12.15 22.53
CA THR A 13 7.23 12.19 21.27
C THR A 13 8.12 11.56 20.20
N LEU A 14 7.53 10.69 19.38
CA LEU A 14 8.16 10.16 18.18
C LEU A 14 7.14 10.21 17.06
N ARG A 15 7.51 10.87 15.97
CA ARG A 15 6.66 11.05 14.79
C ARG A 15 7.36 10.48 13.58
N VAL A 16 6.64 9.65 12.83
CA VAL A 16 7.09 9.06 11.58
C VAL A 16 6.07 9.47 10.53
N ASP A 17 6.46 10.35 9.61
CA ASP A 17 5.53 10.93 8.62
C ASP A 17 5.31 10.03 7.40
N GLY A 18 6.31 9.21 7.02
CA GLY A 18 6.20 8.31 5.88
C GLY A 18 7.06 7.07 6.08
N VAL A 19 6.47 5.92 5.78
CA VAL A 19 7.18 4.63 5.69
C VAL A 19 6.97 4.08 4.29
N THR A 20 8.05 3.64 3.65
CA THR A 20 8.01 2.96 2.34
C THR A 20 8.02 1.45 2.54
N ASN A 21 7.87 0.69 1.45
CA ASN A 21 7.86 -0.77 1.53
C ASN A 21 9.15 -1.29 2.21
N SER A 22 8.97 -2.14 3.21
CA SER A 22 10.05 -2.70 4.04
C SER A 22 10.83 -1.70 4.89
N SER A 23 10.15 -0.66 5.37
CA SER A 23 10.68 0.14 6.47
C SER A 23 10.63 -0.65 7.77
N VAL A 24 11.73 -0.70 8.51
CA VAL A 24 11.75 -1.18 9.90
C VAL A 24 12.27 -0.07 10.78
N LEU A 25 11.47 0.31 11.78
CA LEU A 25 11.89 1.23 12.83
C LEU A 25 11.98 0.44 14.14
N GLN A 26 13.20 0.28 14.64
CA GLN A 26 13.44 -0.43 15.88
C GLN A 26 13.94 0.51 16.98
N ILE A 27 13.30 0.39 18.14
CA ILE A 27 13.65 1.09 19.38
C ILE A 27 13.95 0.03 20.45
N GLY A 28 15.13 0.12 21.05
CA GLY A 28 15.65 -0.91 21.93
C GLY A 28 16.39 -2.01 21.16
N SER A 29 16.82 -3.04 21.89
CA SER A 29 17.73 -4.05 21.35
C SER A 29 17.05 -4.97 20.35
N SER A 30 17.70 -5.15 19.19
CA SER A 30 17.29 -6.13 18.18
C SER A 30 18.26 -7.29 18.09
N GLY A 31 17.72 -8.42 17.65
CA GLY A 31 18.52 -9.44 17.00
C GLY A 31 18.73 -9.10 15.52
N VAL A 32 18.51 -10.08 14.64
CA VAL A 32 18.61 -9.88 13.19
C VAL A 32 17.26 -9.43 12.65
N ILE A 33 17.22 -8.24 12.05
CA ILE A 33 16.07 -7.73 11.31
C ILE A 33 16.32 -7.97 9.83
N LYS A 34 15.40 -8.68 9.17
CA LYS A 34 15.39 -8.82 7.70
C LYS A 34 14.18 -8.06 7.15
N ALA A 35 14.41 -6.82 6.72
CA ALA A 35 13.42 -6.07 5.97
C ALA A 35 13.52 -6.48 4.49
N LEU A 36 12.45 -7.01 3.91
CA LEU A 36 12.46 -7.56 2.55
C LEU A 36 11.29 -6.98 1.75
N ALA A 37 11.62 -6.14 0.77
CA ALA A 37 10.66 -5.54 -0.15
C ALA A 37 10.68 -6.31 -1.47
N ASN A 38 9.70 -7.18 -1.67
CA ASN A 38 9.45 -7.75 -2.99
C ASN A 38 8.41 -6.87 -3.70
N LEU A 39 8.88 -5.95 -4.53
CA LEU A 39 8.02 -5.09 -5.33
C LEU A 39 7.74 -5.77 -6.66
N TYR A 40 6.70 -6.61 -6.69
CA TYR A 40 6.21 -7.21 -7.93
C TYR A 40 5.19 -6.27 -8.57
N ASN A 41 5.58 -5.62 -9.67
CA ASN A 41 4.63 -4.95 -10.55
C ASN A 41 3.87 -6.03 -11.34
N THR A 42 2.83 -6.64 -10.78
CA THR A 42 1.98 -7.63 -11.48
C THR A 42 1.06 -7.00 -12.54
N GLY A 43 1.30 -5.75 -12.91
CA GLY A 43 0.47 -5.00 -13.86
C GLY A 43 1.00 -4.97 -15.29
N ASP A 44 2.17 -5.55 -15.59
CA ASP A 44 2.79 -5.53 -16.93
C ASP A 44 2.95 -4.12 -17.55
N PHE A 45 2.91 -3.06 -16.73
CA PHE A 45 3.17 -1.70 -17.18
C PHE A 45 4.68 -1.47 -17.23
N VAL A 46 5.27 -1.78 -18.38
CA VAL A 46 6.71 -1.62 -18.66
C VAL A 46 7.02 -0.21 -19.21
N GLU A 47 6.00 0.48 -19.71
CA GLU A 47 6.13 1.78 -20.37
C GLU A 47 5.48 2.89 -19.52
N PRO A 48 5.92 4.16 -19.68
CA PRO A 48 5.23 5.31 -19.10
C PRO A 48 3.74 5.25 -19.42
N ALA A 49 2.90 5.71 -18.47
CA ALA A 49 1.47 5.84 -18.72
C ALA A 49 1.25 6.65 -20.02
N PRO A 50 0.35 6.21 -20.92
CA PRO A 50 0.08 6.92 -22.17
C PRO A 50 -0.23 8.39 -21.89
N GLU A 51 0.35 9.28 -22.70
CA GLU A 51 0.01 10.69 -22.66
C GLU A 51 -1.47 10.83 -23.06
N ILE A 52 -2.22 11.65 -22.33
CA ILE A 52 -3.65 11.83 -22.60
C ILE A 52 -3.75 12.66 -23.88
N ASP A 53 -3.98 11.99 -25.02
CA ASP A 53 -3.94 12.64 -26.34
C ASP A 53 -5.03 13.69 -26.58
N GLU A 54 -6.05 13.79 -25.71
CA GLU A 54 -7.10 14.80 -25.84
C GLU A 54 -7.57 15.28 -24.47
N PRO A 55 -7.82 16.60 -24.27
CA PRO A 55 -8.61 17.04 -23.13
C PRO A 55 -9.96 16.33 -23.23
N VAL A 56 -10.20 15.41 -22.30
CA VAL A 56 -11.46 14.66 -22.16
C VAL A 56 -12.60 15.65 -22.35
N ALA A 57 -13.32 15.53 -23.48
CA ALA A 57 -14.57 16.23 -23.67
C ALA A 57 -15.42 16.00 -22.42
N PRO A 58 -16.11 17.01 -21.87
CA PRO A 58 -16.83 16.87 -20.62
C PRO A 58 -17.73 15.64 -20.72
N THR A 59 -17.39 14.60 -19.97
CA THR A 59 -18.21 13.40 -19.91
C THR A 59 -19.58 13.86 -19.40
N PRO A 60 -20.69 13.54 -20.10
CA PRO A 60 -21.99 13.81 -19.52
C PRO A 60 -22.04 13.04 -18.20
N VAL A 61 -22.16 13.79 -17.10
CA VAL A 61 -22.29 13.24 -15.75
C VAL A 61 -23.60 12.47 -15.67
N ILE A 62 -23.57 11.20 -16.08
CA ILE A 62 -24.68 10.27 -15.89
C ILE A 62 -24.70 9.92 -14.40
N PRO A 63 -25.80 10.19 -13.68
CA PRO A 63 -25.91 9.80 -12.28
C PRO A 63 -25.69 8.30 -12.13
N LEU A 64 -24.81 7.90 -11.20
CA LEU A 64 -24.47 6.51 -10.95
C LEU A 64 -25.73 5.72 -10.55
N ALA A 65 -26.08 4.71 -11.34
CA ALA A 65 -27.21 3.85 -11.05
C ALA A 65 -26.95 3.07 -9.74
N PRO A 66 -27.93 2.95 -8.83
CA PRO A 66 -27.78 2.17 -7.60
C PRO A 66 -27.48 0.69 -7.91
N PRO A 67 -26.72 0.00 -7.06
CA PRO A 67 -26.34 -1.38 -7.29
C PRO A 67 -27.58 -2.27 -7.15
N ALA A 68 -28.13 -2.73 -8.28
CA ALA A 68 -29.19 -3.72 -8.28
C ALA A 68 -28.58 -5.09 -7.94
N GLY A 69 -28.47 -5.36 -6.64
CA GLY A 69 -28.29 -6.71 -6.13
C GLY A 69 -29.53 -7.54 -6.40
N ALA A 70 -29.36 -8.57 -7.24
CA ALA A 70 -29.94 -9.92 -7.11
C ALA A 70 -29.76 -10.66 -8.46
N MET A 71 -28.79 -11.57 -8.51
CA MET A 71 -28.84 -12.76 -9.38
C MET A 71 -30.09 -13.60 -9.03
N PRO A 72 -30.56 -14.64 -9.77
CA PRO A 72 -30.12 -15.33 -11.00
C PRO A 72 -31.37 -15.61 -11.93
N PRO A 73 -31.54 -16.69 -12.76
CA PRO A 73 -30.63 -17.70 -13.30
C PRO A 73 -30.65 -17.89 -14.84
N VAL A 74 -29.46 -18.26 -15.34
CA VAL A 74 -29.12 -19.36 -16.26
C VAL A 74 -30.20 -19.94 -17.23
N SER A 75 -29.97 -19.73 -18.54
CA SER A 75 -30.12 -20.62 -19.74
C SER A 75 -31.47 -21.30 -20.07
N PRO A 76 -31.72 -21.74 -21.33
CA PRO A 76 -30.91 -22.70 -22.11
C PRO A 76 -29.91 -22.08 -23.10
#